data_AF-A0A9P4Y252-F1
#
_entry.id   AF-A0A9P4Y252-F1
#
_cell.length_a   1.000
_cell.length_b   1.000
_cell.length_c   1.000
_cell.angle_alpha   90.00
_cell.angle_beta   90.00
_cell.angle_gamma   90.00
#
_symmetry.space_group_name_H-M   'P 1'
#
loop_
_entity.id
_entity.type
_entity.pdbx_description
1 polymer ?
#
loop_
_entity_poly.entity_id
_entity_poly.type
_entity_poly.pdbx_seq_one_letter_code
_entity_poly.pdbx_strand_id
1 'polypeptide(L)'
;MPTAASVDRSTSNSNCSRECMTDIVTQILDSMVARNPYTLPMATVYQATENSHPAALSTMTLWRTVVTAGPPSLLAIDTTNGTAYFALDISEGNKATDAVLRGRVKVVDQQITELELFINRNRGDHGFSFSAAELPTNYKELMSPPANRTKASRATLEALSEALFATSSNFSVSVSDSCQFTEIGWRVVDPGTYGNGSTTPLGCSWPSDHPTDSNARVGLVIDEELGFVVTSGTVPGTVYPYGNVSAFIPNAMTSAQEAQEVWFEEMKALGTMPLLSPTGATGDTLEVLQYYNDELQAMQINVYLSGPDMTSPWL
;
A
#
# COMPACT_ATOMS: atom_id res chain seq x y z
N MET A 1 -49.87 -21.63 -32.19
CA MET A 1 -49.07 -20.81 -31.26
C MET A 1 -47.95 -21.68 -30.75
N PRO A 2 -46.67 -21.40 -31.07
CA PRO A 2 -45.57 -22.20 -30.58
C PRO A 2 -45.25 -21.81 -29.13
N THR A 3 -45.11 -22.83 -28.28
CA THR A 3 -44.68 -22.77 -26.89
C THR A 3 -43.26 -22.20 -26.79
N ALA A 4 -43.12 -21.05 -26.14
CA ALA A 4 -41.83 -20.47 -25.80
C ALA A 4 -41.15 -21.37 -24.76
N ALA A 5 -40.01 -21.95 -25.14
CA ALA A 5 -39.13 -22.63 -24.22
C ALA A 5 -38.58 -21.60 -23.22
N SER A 6 -38.79 -21.87 -21.94
CA SER A 6 -38.13 -21.14 -20.85
C SER A 6 -36.63 -21.34 -20.99
N VAL A 7 -35.92 -20.30 -21.40
CA VAL A 7 -34.46 -20.27 -21.34
C VAL A 7 -34.09 -20.29 -19.87
N ASP A 8 -33.48 -21.39 -19.45
CA ASP A 8 -32.86 -21.53 -18.14
C ASP A 8 -31.78 -20.45 -18.05
N ARG A 9 -32.08 -19.35 -17.34
CA ARG A 9 -31.06 -18.38 -16.96
C ARG A 9 -30.18 -19.11 -15.95
N SER A 10 -29.05 -19.63 -16.43
CA SER A 10 -27.93 -19.89 -15.55
C SER A 10 -27.70 -18.60 -14.76
N THR A 11 -27.82 -18.68 -13.44
CA THR A 11 -27.25 -17.68 -12.55
C THR A 11 -25.75 -17.71 -12.80
N SER A 12 -25.28 -16.91 -13.76
CA SER A 12 -23.87 -16.62 -13.91
C SER A 12 -23.44 -16.00 -12.59
N ASN A 13 -22.69 -16.74 -11.79
CA ASN A 13 -22.02 -16.20 -10.61
C ASN A 13 -21.35 -14.90 -11.04
N SER A 14 -21.87 -13.78 -10.54
CA SER A 14 -21.52 -12.40 -10.85
C SER A 14 -20.14 -12.00 -10.31
N ASN A 15 -19.25 -12.97 -10.11
CA ASN A 15 -17.97 -12.78 -9.46
C ASN A 15 -16.88 -12.70 -10.53
N CYS A 16 -16.10 -11.62 -10.49
CA CYS A 16 -14.97 -11.39 -11.37
C CYS A 16 -13.85 -12.40 -11.03
N SER A 17 -13.46 -13.23 -12.00
CA SER A 17 -12.33 -14.15 -11.85
C SER A 17 -11.00 -13.40 -11.66
N ARG A 18 -9.94 -14.13 -11.30
CA ARG A 18 -8.59 -13.55 -11.21
C ARG A 18 -8.12 -12.94 -12.54
N GLU A 19 -8.45 -13.59 -13.66
CA GLU A 19 -8.20 -13.07 -15.01
C GLU A 19 -9.01 -11.79 -15.27
N CYS A 20 -10.31 -11.79 -14.99
CA CYS A 20 -11.16 -10.60 -15.10
C CYS A 20 -10.62 -9.42 -14.27
N MET A 21 -10.17 -9.65 -13.03
CA MET A 21 -9.60 -8.61 -12.18
C MET A 21 -8.26 -8.09 -12.75
N THR A 22 -7.45 -8.99 -13.31
CA THR A 22 -6.19 -8.63 -13.97
C THR A 22 -6.44 -7.75 -15.20
N ASP A 23 -7.45 -8.08 -16.00
CA ASP A 23 -7.85 -7.28 -17.17
C ASP A 23 -8.37 -5.90 -16.76
N ILE A 24 -9.13 -5.80 -15.66
CA ILE A 24 -9.60 -4.51 -15.14
C ILE A 24 -8.43 -3.64 -14.66
N VAL A 25 -7.49 -4.20 -13.90
CA VAL A 25 -6.29 -3.45 -13.48
C VAL A 25 -5.47 -3.00 -14.68
N THR A 26 -5.32 -3.85 -15.70
CA THR A 26 -4.66 -3.50 -16.95
C THR A 26 -5.38 -2.35 -17.66
N GLN A 27 -6.71 -2.40 -17.78
CA GLN A 27 -7.52 -1.32 -18.35
C GLN A 27 -7.38 0.00 -17.60
N ILE A 28 -7.28 -0.02 -16.26
CA ILE A 28 -7.01 1.17 -15.45
C ILE A 28 -5.69 1.82 -15.88
N LEU A 29 -4.60 1.05 -15.90
CA LEU A 29 -3.28 1.54 -16.27
C LEU A 29 -3.22 2.02 -17.73
N ASP A 30 -3.79 1.26 -18.65
CA ASP A 30 -3.89 1.63 -20.07
C ASP A 30 -4.69 2.92 -20.26
N SER A 31 -5.77 3.12 -19.50
CA SER A 31 -6.58 4.34 -19.56
C SER A 31 -5.81 5.57 -19.10
N MET A 32 -4.91 5.43 -18.12
CA MET A 32 -4.03 6.51 -17.66
C MET A 32 -3.03 6.91 -18.75
N VAL A 33 -2.37 5.92 -19.35
CA VAL A 33 -1.43 6.13 -20.47
C VAL A 33 -2.13 6.74 -21.68
N ALA A 34 -3.36 6.27 -21.98
CA ALA A 34 -4.20 6.81 -23.05
C ALA A 34 -4.83 8.17 -22.70
N ARG A 35 -4.68 8.65 -21.46
CA ARG A 35 -5.28 9.89 -20.94
C ARG A 35 -6.80 9.94 -21.12
N ASN A 36 -7.45 8.78 -21.02
CA ASN A 36 -8.87 8.64 -21.29
C ASN A 36 -9.54 7.75 -20.23
N PRO A 37 -9.99 8.31 -19.10
CA PRO A 37 -10.65 7.52 -18.05
C PRO A 37 -12.02 6.98 -18.46
N TYR A 38 -12.61 7.49 -19.55
CA TYR A 38 -13.94 7.07 -20.01
C TYR A 38 -13.95 5.72 -20.74
N THR A 39 -12.78 5.09 -20.92
CA THR A 39 -12.71 3.70 -21.40
C THR A 39 -12.97 2.69 -20.29
N LEU A 40 -12.99 3.12 -19.02
CA LEU A 40 -13.16 2.22 -17.90
C LEU A 40 -14.62 1.80 -17.70
N PRO A 41 -14.86 0.53 -17.32
CA PRO A 41 -16.20 0.04 -17.01
C PRO A 41 -16.64 0.54 -15.63
N MET A 42 -16.93 1.83 -15.49
CA MET A 42 -17.34 2.41 -14.21
C MET A 42 -18.80 2.04 -13.87
N ALA A 43 -19.07 1.80 -12.59
CA ALA A 43 -20.45 1.74 -12.11
C ALA A 43 -21.15 3.10 -12.27
N THR A 44 -22.49 3.11 -12.27
CA THR A 44 -23.27 4.35 -12.39
C THR A 44 -22.92 5.36 -11.29
N VAL A 45 -22.63 4.86 -10.09
CA VAL A 45 -22.08 5.63 -8.97
C VAL A 45 -20.84 4.89 -8.50
N TYR A 46 -19.72 5.61 -8.43
CA TYR A 46 -18.44 5.07 -7.97
C TYR A 46 -17.79 6.04 -6.98
N GLN A 47 -16.90 5.51 -6.14
CA GLN A 47 -16.04 6.30 -5.26
C GLN A 47 -14.60 6.21 -5.74
N ALA A 48 -13.89 7.34 -5.81
CA ALA A 48 -12.49 7.33 -6.19
C ALA A 48 -11.68 8.40 -5.48
N THR A 49 -10.43 8.08 -5.16
CA THR A 49 -9.47 9.01 -4.54
C THR A 49 -8.10 8.91 -5.20
N GLU A 50 -7.41 10.04 -5.32
CA GLU A 50 -5.98 10.11 -5.63
C GLU A 50 -5.30 10.77 -4.44
N ASN A 51 -4.33 10.11 -3.81
CA ASN A 51 -3.62 10.60 -2.62
C ASN A 51 -4.59 11.09 -1.52
N SER A 52 -5.57 10.25 -1.20
CA SER A 52 -6.64 10.52 -0.22
C SER A 52 -7.53 11.73 -0.56
N HIS A 53 -7.48 12.22 -1.80
CA HIS A 53 -8.33 13.31 -2.27
C HIS A 53 -9.44 12.77 -3.19
N PRO A 54 -10.73 12.87 -2.81
CA PRO A 54 -11.84 12.46 -3.66
C PRO A 54 -11.92 13.29 -4.93
N ALA A 55 -11.99 12.62 -6.08
CA ALA A 55 -12.09 13.31 -7.36
C ALA A 55 -12.76 12.43 -8.43
N ALA A 56 -13.30 13.06 -9.47
CA ALA A 56 -13.63 12.33 -10.69
C ALA A 56 -12.34 11.94 -11.41
N LEU A 57 -12.30 10.78 -12.07
CA LEU A 57 -11.07 10.28 -12.71
C LEU A 57 -10.51 11.25 -13.77
N SER A 58 -11.37 12.00 -14.45
CA SER A 58 -10.96 13.02 -15.44
C SER A 58 -10.29 14.26 -14.83
N THR A 59 -10.37 14.43 -13.53
CA THR A 59 -9.74 15.54 -12.77
C THR A 59 -8.50 15.10 -11.99
N MET A 60 -8.29 13.79 -11.83
CA MET A 60 -7.11 13.21 -11.19
C MET A 60 -5.84 13.48 -12.01
N THR A 61 -4.70 13.67 -11.33
CA THR A 61 -3.45 14.01 -12.00
C THR A 61 -2.89 12.84 -12.80
N LEU A 62 -3.13 11.60 -12.36
CA LEU A 62 -2.64 10.38 -13.01
C LEU A 62 -3.00 10.30 -14.50
N TRP A 63 -4.24 10.66 -14.89
CA TRP A 63 -4.67 10.67 -16.30
C TRP A 63 -4.07 11.81 -17.15
N ARG A 64 -3.37 12.75 -16.51
CA ARG A 64 -2.68 13.86 -17.20
C ARG A 64 -1.18 13.64 -17.30
N THR A 65 -0.59 13.00 -16.29
CA THR A 65 0.85 12.94 -16.10
C THR A 65 1.45 11.62 -16.52
N VAL A 66 0.77 10.49 -16.31
CA VAL A 66 1.30 9.16 -16.66
C VAL A 66 1.53 9.07 -18.16
N VAL A 67 2.73 8.64 -18.55
CA VAL A 67 3.09 8.39 -19.96
C VAL A 67 3.57 6.97 -20.21
N THR A 68 3.92 6.23 -19.17
CA THR A 68 4.27 4.80 -19.26
C THR A 68 3.86 4.11 -17.97
N ALA A 69 3.17 2.98 -18.13
CA ALA A 69 2.84 2.04 -17.08
C ALA A 69 2.95 0.63 -17.67
N GLY A 70 3.64 -0.27 -16.99
CA GLY A 70 3.73 -1.69 -17.34
C GLY A 70 2.68 -2.53 -16.61
N PRO A 71 2.76 -3.87 -16.69
CA PRO A 71 2.01 -4.73 -15.79
C PRO A 71 2.42 -4.47 -14.32
N PRO A 72 1.52 -4.68 -13.34
CA PRO A 72 1.88 -4.53 -11.94
C PRO A 72 3.05 -5.43 -11.53
N SER A 73 4.01 -4.86 -10.80
CA SER A 73 5.09 -5.62 -10.16
C SER A 73 4.58 -6.41 -8.95
N LEU A 74 3.49 -5.95 -8.33
CA LEU A 74 2.70 -6.71 -7.35
C LEU A 74 1.23 -6.59 -7.70
N LEU A 75 0.53 -7.72 -7.71
CA LEU A 75 -0.91 -7.81 -7.93
C LEU A 75 -1.52 -8.85 -6.99
N ALA A 76 -2.19 -8.37 -5.94
CA ALA A 76 -2.95 -9.21 -5.01
C ALA A 76 -4.42 -9.15 -5.39
N ILE A 77 -5.07 -10.31 -5.52
CA ILE A 77 -6.46 -10.40 -5.98
C ILE A 77 -7.30 -11.20 -4.97
N ASP A 78 -8.40 -10.59 -4.53
CA ASP A 78 -9.44 -11.20 -3.72
C ASP A 78 -10.69 -11.43 -4.57
N THR A 79 -10.84 -12.65 -5.08
CA THR A 79 -12.01 -13.05 -5.88
C THR A 79 -13.28 -13.20 -5.06
N THR A 80 -13.18 -13.29 -3.73
CA THR A 80 -14.35 -13.38 -2.83
C THR A 80 -15.01 -12.02 -2.70
N ASN A 81 -14.21 -10.97 -2.50
CA ASN A 81 -14.70 -9.60 -2.32
C ASN A 81 -14.72 -8.76 -3.60
N GLY A 82 -14.19 -9.30 -4.71
CA GLY A 82 -14.07 -8.56 -5.97
C GLY A 82 -13.10 -7.38 -5.83
N THR A 83 -12.06 -7.51 -5.02
CA THR A 83 -11.07 -6.45 -4.80
C THR A 83 -9.69 -6.87 -5.28
N ALA A 84 -8.88 -5.90 -5.68
CA ALA A 84 -7.48 -6.13 -6.00
C ALA A 84 -6.63 -4.96 -5.52
N TYR A 85 -5.41 -5.26 -5.13
CA TYR A 85 -4.36 -4.29 -4.86
C TYR A 85 -3.26 -4.45 -5.90
N PHE A 86 -2.73 -3.33 -6.38
CA PHE A 86 -1.63 -3.33 -7.33
C PHE A 86 -0.58 -2.30 -6.95
N ALA A 87 0.67 -2.58 -7.28
CA ALA A 87 1.77 -1.63 -7.17
C ALA A 87 2.76 -1.81 -8.32
N LEU A 88 3.24 -0.69 -8.86
CA LEU A 88 4.18 -0.64 -9.96
C LEU A 88 4.95 0.68 -9.99
N ASP A 89 6.08 0.66 -10.65
CA ASP A 89 6.80 1.82 -11.11
C ASP A 89 6.15 2.39 -12.40
N ILE A 90 6.11 3.72 -12.50
CA ILE A 90 5.54 4.46 -13.64
C ILE A 90 6.43 5.64 -14.03
N SER A 91 6.19 6.15 -15.23
CA SER A 91 6.77 7.41 -15.70
C SER A 91 5.71 8.51 -15.78
N GLU A 92 6.01 9.68 -15.21
CA GLU A 92 5.18 10.89 -15.28
C GLU A 92 5.86 12.00 -16.08
N GLY A 93 5.21 12.49 -17.15
CA GLY A 93 5.63 13.65 -17.94
C GLY A 93 6.91 13.46 -18.79
N ASN A 94 7.73 12.46 -18.48
CA ASN A 94 8.97 12.11 -19.16
C ASN A 94 9.14 10.57 -19.22
N LYS A 95 10.27 10.07 -19.72
CA LYS A 95 10.53 8.61 -19.83
C LYS A 95 11.26 8.00 -18.63
N ALA A 96 11.58 8.80 -17.62
CA ALA A 96 12.21 8.31 -16.40
C ALA A 96 11.17 7.62 -15.52
N THR A 97 11.57 6.51 -14.90
CA THR A 97 10.69 5.63 -14.16
C THR A 97 10.98 5.84 -12.68
N ASP A 98 10.40 6.93 -12.17
CA ASP A 98 10.84 7.55 -10.92
C ASP A 98 9.70 7.66 -9.89
N ALA A 99 8.49 7.22 -10.23
CA ALA A 99 7.34 7.23 -9.34
C ALA A 99 6.79 5.81 -9.14
N VAL A 100 6.25 5.58 -7.94
CA VAL A 100 5.54 4.36 -7.58
C VAL A 100 4.05 4.68 -7.53
N LEU A 101 3.28 4.02 -8.39
CA LEU A 101 1.83 3.99 -8.32
C LEU A 101 1.41 2.74 -7.55
N ARG A 102 0.51 2.92 -6.60
CA ARG A 102 -0.17 1.83 -5.90
C ARG A 102 -1.66 2.13 -5.81
N GLY A 103 -2.46 1.10 -5.74
CA GLY A 103 -3.90 1.30 -5.65
C GLY A 103 -4.68 0.07 -5.26
N ARG A 104 -5.92 0.31 -4.86
CA ARG A 104 -6.94 -0.69 -4.60
C ARG A 104 -8.13 -0.42 -5.51
N VAL A 105 -8.64 -1.48 -6.12
CA VAL A 105 -9.87 -1.44 -6.92
C VAL A 105 -10.89 -2.41 -6.33
N LYS A 106 -12.18 -2.04 -6.40
CA LYS A 106 -13.31 -2.93 -6.16
C LYS A 106 -14.20 -3.01 -7.39
N VAL A 107 -14.59 -4.23 -7.71
CA VAL A 107 -15.36 -4.58 -8.89
C VAL A 107 -16.61 -5.34 -8.48
N VAL A 108 -17.76 -4.87 -8.95
CA VAL A 108 -19.06 -5.54 -8.80
C VAL A 108 -19.69 -5.60 -10.19
N ASP A 109 -20.19 -6.77 -10.60
CA ASP A 109 -20.78 -6.97 -11.93
C ASP A 109 -19.87 -6.51 -13.09
N GLN A 110 -18.56 -6.76 -12.96
CA GLN A 110 -17.51 -6.32 -13.89
C GLN A 110 -17.39 -4.79 -14.04
N GLN A 111 -17.97 -4.03 -13.10
CA GLN A 111 -17.87 -2.59 -13.05
C GLN A 111 -17.05 -2.12 -11.85
N ILE A 112 -16.21 -1.11 -12.07
CA ILE A 112 -15.43 -0.46 -11.00
C ILE A 112 -16.38 0.38 -10.15
N THR A 113 -16.50 0.00 -8.88
CA THR A 113 -17.31 0.69 -7.86
C THR A 113 -16.45 1.56 -6.95
N GLU A 114 -15.21 1.14 -6.68
CA GLU A 114 -14.27 1.88 -5.85
C GLU A 114 -12.88 1.85 -6.50
N LEU A 115 -12.20 3.01 -6.55
CA LEU A 115 -10.82 3.14 -7.04
C LEU A 115 -9.99 4.07 -6.16
N GLU A 116 -9.08 3.49 -5.40
CA GLU A 116 -8.22 4.19 -4.45
C GLU A 116 -6.79 4.18 -4.98
N LEU A 117 -6.21 5.34 -5.25
CA LEU A 117 -4.91 5.48 -5.89
C LEU A 117 -3.97 6.33 -5.03
N PHE A 118 -2.71 5.90 -4.95
CA PHE A 118 -1.63 6.67 -4.35
C PHE A 118 -0.45 6.70 -5.30
N ILE A 119 0.16 7.87 -5.43
CA ILE A 119 1.38 8.05 -6.21
C ILE A 119 2.45 8.70 -5.36
N ASN A 120 3.54 7.95 -5.16
CA ASN A 120 4.74 8.38 -4.45
C ASN A 120 5.82 8.70 -5.47
N ARG A 121 6.31 9.94 -5.48
CA ARG A 121 7.30 10.46 -6.44
C ARG A 121 8.68 10.58 -5.82
N ASN A 122 8.74 10.67 -4.49
CA ASN A 122 9.99 10.79 -3.75
C ASN A 122 9.76 10.42 -2.27
N ARG A 123 10.86 10.31 -1.51
CA ARG A 123 10.85 10.01 -0.06
C ARG A 123 9.98 10.96 0.77
N GLY A 124 9.83 12.22 0.36
CA GLY A 124 8.99 13.21 1.03
C GLY A 124 7.48 12.90 0.97
N ASP A 125 7.03 12.03 0.07
CA ASP A 125 5.62 11.62 0.00
C ASP A 125 5.26 10.53 1.04
N HIS A 126 6.21 9.85 1.67
CA HIS A 126 5.94 8.67 2.52
C HIS A 126 6.90 8.44 3.69
N GLY A 127 7.93 9.28 3.87
CA GLY A 127 8.71 9.26 5.10
C GLY A 127 10.12 8.69 4.94
N PHE A 128 10.29 7.37 4.81
CA PHE A 128 11.61 6.77 5.07
C PHE A 128 12.27 6.08 3.86
N SER A 129 11.77 4.99 3.32
CA SER A 129 12.42 4.27 2.19
C SER A 129 11.63 4.37 0.89
N PHE A 130 12.31 4.63 -0.23
CA PHE A 130 11.69 4.82 -1.55
C PHE A 130 12.58 4.26 -2.65
N SER A 131 12.03 3.51 -3.59
CA SER A 131 12.68 3.28 -4.88
C SER A 131 11.71 2.74 -5.92
N ALA A 132 11.44 3.51 -6.97
CA ALA A 132 10.74 3.02 -8.16
C ALA A 132 11.60 2.00 -8.93
N ALA A 133 12.90 2.26 -9.06
CA ALA A 133 13.81 1.42 -9.85
C ALA A 133 13.95 -0.02 -9.32
N GLU A 134 13.78 -0.19 -8.01
CA GLU A 134 14.11 -1.44 -7.32
C GLU A 134 12.84 -2.23 -6.94
N LEU A 135 11.69 -1.57 -7.05
CA LEU A 135 10.37 -2.14 -6.82
C LEU A 135 10.15 -3.43 -7.61
N PRO A 136 10.42 -3.52 -8.93
CA PRO A 136 10.19 -4.76 -9.68
C PRO A 136 10.99 -5.95 -9.12
N THR A 137 12.26 -5.74 -8.78
CA THR A 137 13.12 -6.78 -8.23
C THR A 137 12.63 -7.23 -6.85
N ASN A 138 12.34 -6.27 -5.96
CA ASN A 138 11.90 -6.55 -4.60
C ASN A 138 10.54 -7.25 -4.55
N TYR A 139 9.64 -7.00 -5.50
CA TYR A 139 8.30 -7.61 -5.52
C TYR A 139 8.24 -8.92 -6.29
N LYS A 140 9.20 -9.19 -7.19
CA LYS A 140 9.28 -10.46 -7.93
C LYS A 140 9.32 -11.69 -7.01
N GLU A 141 10.07 -11.62 -5.91
CA GLU A 141 10.16 -12.70 -4.93
C GLU A 141 8.80 -12.93 -4.24
N LEU A 142 8.12 -11.84 -3.86
CA LEU A 142 6.82 -11.90 -3.19
C LEU A 142 5.71 -12.44 -4.11
N MET A 143 5.80 -12.15 -5.41
CA MET A 143 4.87 -12.66 -6.43
C MET A 143 5.14 -14.11 -6.85
N SER A 144 6.23 -14.71 -6.38
CA SER A 144 6.63 -16.10 -6.68
C SER A 144 6.81 -16.95 -5.41
N PRO A 145 5.83 -17.01 -4.49
CA PRO A 145 5.99 -17.71 -3.22
C PRO A 145 6.19 -19.23 -3.44
N PRO A 146 6.91 -19.95 -2.55
CA PRO A 146 7.26 -21.36 -2.73
C PRO A 146 6.03 -22.26 -2.96
N ALA A 147 6.07 -23.12 -3.99
CA ALA A 147 4.92 -23.95 -4.37
C ALA A 147 4.52 -24.98 -3.29
N ASN A 148 5.46 -25.39 -2.44
CA ASN A 148 5.25 -26.33 -1.34
C ASN A 148 4.87 -25.68 0.00
N ARG A 149 4.59 -24.37 0.01
CA ARG A 149 4.16 -23.67 1.23
C ARG A 149 2.81 -24.16 1.73
N THR A 150 2.60 -24.08 3.03
CA THR A 150 1.28 -24.18 3.65
C THR A 150 0.59 -22.84 3.54
N LYS A 151 -0.47 -22.77 2.73
CA LYS A 151 -1.28 -21.55 2.60
C LYS A 151 -2.07 -21.30 3.87
N ALA A 152 -2.14 -20.04 4.28
CA ALA A 152 -3.00 -19.63 5.38
C ALA A 152 -4.48 -19.70 4.97
N SER A 153 -5.36 -19.89 5.95
CA SER A 153 -6.80 -19.76 5.73
C SER A 153 -7.18 -18.28 5.58
N ARG A 154 -8.29 -17.98 4.90
CA ARG A 154 -8.87 -16.62 4.88
C ARG A 154 -9.06 -16.05 6.28
N ALA A 155 -9.62 -16.83 7.21
CA ALA A 155 -9.81 -16.39 8.60
C ALA A 155 -8.49 -16.02 9.31
N THR A 156 -7.40 -16.73 8.98
CA THR A 156 -6.05 -16.39 9.47
C THR A 156 -5.57 -15.06 8.89
N LEU A 157 -5.78 -14.82 7.60
CA LEU A 157 -5.40 -13.57 6.95
C LEU A 157 -6.26 -12.38 7.42
N GLU A 158 -7.55 -12.60 7.71
CA GLU A 158 -8.43 -11.61 8.35
C GLU A 158 -7.93 -11.24 9.75
N ALA A 159 -7.61 -12.24 10.58
CA ALA A 159 -7.07 -12.02 11.91
C ALA A 159 -5.72 -11.29 11.89
N LEU A 160 -4.84 -11.65 10.93
CA LEU A 160 -3.57 -10.93 10.70
C LEU A 160 -3.83 -9.46 10.33
N SER A 161 -4.81 -9.20 9.45
CA SER A 161 -5.17 -7.85 9.04
C SER A 161 -5.64 -6.98 10.20
N GLU A 162 -6.47 -7.54 11.08
CA GLU A 162 -6.96 -6.85 12.27
C GLU A 162 -5.84 -6.59 13.26
N ALA A 163 -4.97 -7.59 13.47
CA ALA A 163 -3.87 -7.53 14.42
C ALA A 163 -2.84 -6.42 14.15
N LEU A 164 -2.78 -5.92 12.92
CA LEU A 164 -1.80 -4.89 12.55
C LEU A 164 -2.08 -3.53 13.20
N PHE A 165 -3.36 -3.17 13.39
CA PHE A 165 -3.75 -1.86 13.93
C PHE A 165 -4.58 -1.96 15.21
N ALA A 166 -5.07 -3.14 15.59
CA ALA A 166 -5.92 -3.33 16.75
C ALA A 166 -5.12 -3.69 18.01
N THR A 167 -5.16 -2.83 19.02
CA THR A 167 -4.65 -3.14 20.37
C THR A 167 -5.42 -4.26 21.07
N SER A 168 -6.64 -4.54 20.62
CA SER A 168 -7.50 -5.59 21.17
C SER A 168 -7.25 -6.97 20.56
N SER A 169 -6.44 -7.08 19.51
CA SER A 169 -6.20 -8.36 18.86
C SER A 169 -5.36 -9.27 19.75
N ASN A 170 -5.73 -10.55 19.79
CA ASN A 170 -4.99 -11.61 20.46
C ASN A 170 -4.27 -12.54 19.47
N PHE A 171 -4.25 -12.18 18.18
CA PHE A 171 -3.60 -12.95 17.14
C PHE A 171 -2.07 -12.81 17.28
N SER A 172 -1.39 -13.94 17.50
CA SER A 172 0.07 -13.97 17.59
C SER A 172 0.68 -14.15 16.20
N VAL A 173 1.58 -13.25 15.83
CA VAL A 173 2.28 -13.30 14.54
C VAL A 173 3.70 -13.82 14.75
N SER A 174 3.96 -15.05 14.30
CA SER A 174 5.32 -15.54 14.13
C SER A 174 5.95 -14.86 12.91
N VAL A 175 7.18 -14.37 13.02
CA VAL A 175 7.89 -13.71 11.91
C VAL A 175 8.98 -14.64 11.39
N SER A 176 9.00 -14.89 10.09
CA SER A 176 10.05 -15.69 9.44
C SER A 176 11.41 -14.99 9.53
N ASP A 177 12.48 -15.75 9.74
CA ASP A 177 13.86 -15.25 9.71
C ASP A 177 14.23 -14.61 8.36
N SER A 178 13.53 -14.97 7.29
CA SER A 178 13.71 -14.40 5.95
C SER A 178 12.64 -13.36 5.59
N CYS A 179 11.89 -12.84 6.56
CA CYS A 179 10.79 -11.92 6.27
C CYS A 179 11.30 -10.62 5.63
N GLN A 180 10.78 -10.29 4.45
CA GLN A 180 11.18 -9.10 3.70
C GLN A 180 10.41 -7.87 4.20
N PHE A 181 11.15 -6.87 4.72
CA PHE A 181 10.58 -5.57 5.08
C PHE A 181 10.88 -4.52 4.00
N THR A 182 9.83 -4.00 3.37
CA THR A 182 9.92 -2.92 2.38
C THR A 182 9.02 -1.74 2.72
N GLU A 183 9.35 -0.58 2.17
CA GLU A 183 8.51 0.60 2.15
C GLU A 183 8.66 1.23 0.76
N ILE A 184 7.53 1.46 0.10
CA ILE A 184 7.40 2.05 -1.24
C ILE A 184 8.52 1.58 -2.20
N GLY A 185 8.54 0.27 -2.47
CA GLY A 185 9.43 -0.35 -3.46
C GLY A 185 10.86 -0.62 -3.00
N TRP A 186 11.27 -0.15 -1.82
CA TRP A 186 12.64 -0.31 -1.32
C TRP A 186 12.72 -1.14 -0.04
N ARG A 187 13.76 -1.95 0.11
CA ARG A 187 14.06 -2.66 1.36
C ARG A 187 14.54 -1.65 2.40
N VAL A 188 13.93 -1.66 3.58
CA VAL A 188 14.19 -0.63 4.59
C VAL A 188 15.61 -0.81 5.14
N VAL A 189 16.42 0.23 5.04
CA VAL A 189 17.75 0.31 5.67
C VAL A 189 17.73 1.49 6.63
N ASP A 190 17.88 1.21 7.92
CA ASP A 190 17.96 2.25 8.93
C ASP A 190 19.35 2.27 9.58
N PRO A 191 20.18 3.29 9.29
CA PRO A 191 21.47 3.45 9.95
C PRO A 191 21.36 4.04 11.36
N GLY A 192 20.14 4.32 11.85
CA GLY A 192 19.88 5.00 13.12
C GLY A 192 20.13 6.52 13.05
N THR A 193 19.61 7.25 14.04
CA THR A 193 19.60 8.72 14.07
C THR A 193 20.98 9.36 13.92
N TYR A 194 22.02 8.73 14.47
CA TYR A 194 23.40 9.19 14.36
C TYR A 194 24.16 8.65 13.14
N GLY A 195 23.54 7.73 12.39
CA GLY A 195 24.13 7.08 11.23
C GLY A 195 25.32 6.17 11.60
N ASN A 196 25.11 4.86 11.50
CA ASN A 196 26.19 3.87 11.66
C ASN A 196 26.80 3.43 10.30
N GLY A 197 26.33 3.98 9.18
CA GLY A 197 26.75 3.61 7.83
C GLY A 197 26.26 2.23 7.36
N SER A 198 25.31 1.62 8.07
CA SER A 198 24.70 0.34 7.69
C SER A 198 24.07 0.43 6.31
N THR A 199 24.30 -0.60 5.51
CA THR A 199 23.62 -0.86 4.24
C THR A 199 22.78 -2.14 4.32
N THR A 200 22.70 -2.76 5.50
CA THR A 200 21.99 -4.01 5.72
C THR A 200 20.50 -3.73 5.86
N PRO A 201 19.64 -4.35 5.03
CA PRO A 201 18.21 -4.25 5.19
C PRO A 201 17.73 -4.80 6.53
N LEU A 202 16.72 -4.15 7.10
CA LEU A 202 15.98 -4.64 8.25
C LEU A 202 15.09 -5.82 7.82
N GLY A 203 14.89 -6.77 8.74
CA GLY A 203 13.82 -7.76 8.64
C GLY A 203 12.49 -7.18 9.13
N CYS A 204 11.41 -7.93 8.93
CA CYS A 204 10.12 -7.57 9.52
C CYS A 204 10.19 -7.60 11.04
N SER A 205 9.31 -6.83 11.68
CA SER A 205 9.11 -6.88 13.13
C SER A 205 7.62 -6.81 13.44
N TRP A 206 7.22 -7.42 14.55
CA TRP A 206 5.83 -7.37 15.03
C TRP A 206 5.81 -7.00 16.52
N PRO A 207 6.21 -5.76 16.87
CA PRO A 207 6.29 -5.33 18.26
C PRO A 207 4.89 -5.20 18.89
N SER A 208 4.81 -5.37 20.21
CA SER A 208 3.58 -5.06 20.97
C SER A 208 3.20 -3.59 20.86
N ASP A 209 4.20 -2.71 20.79
CA ASP A 209 4.04 -1.27 20.64
C ASP A 209 4.18 -0.92 19.16
N HIS A 210 3.05 -0.83 18.47
CA HIS A 210 2.94 -0.45 17.06
C HIS A 210 1.89 0.66 16.88
N PRO A 211 1.92 1.40 15.76
CA PRO A 211 0.87 2.36 15.45
C PRO A 211 -0.50 1.68 15.39
N THR A 212 -1.52 2.26 16.02
CA THR A 212 -2.86 1.67 16.09
C THR A 212 -3.89 2.64 15.54
N ASP A 213 -4.97 2.10 14.98
CA ASP A 213 -6.08 2.86 14.43
C ASP A 213 -7.38 2.08 14.64
N SER A 214 -8.27 2.63 15.48
CA SER A 214 -9.58 2.01 15.76
C SER A 214 -10.54 2.04 14.58
N ASN A 215 -10.25 2.86 13.57
CA ASN A 215 -11.01 2.93 12.32
C ASN A 215 -10.26 2.29 11.14
N ALA A 216 -9.21 1.50 11.42
CA ALA A 216 -8.48 0.80 10.37
C ALA A 216 -9.43 -0.01 9.48
N ARG A 217 -9.24 0.09 8.17
CA ARG A 217 -9.98 -0.70 7.19
C ARG A 217 -9.22 -2.01 6.96
N VAL A 218 -9.72 -3.06 7.61
CA VAL A 218 -9.12 -4.39 7.59
C VAL A 218 -9.62 -5.24 6.42
N GLY A 219 -8.80 -6.18 5.95
CA GLY A 219 -9.18 -7.14 4.92
C GLY A 219 -9.59 -6.52 3.58
N LEU A 220 -9.02 -5.36 3.22
CA LEU A 220 -9.35 -4.65 1.98
C LEU A 220 -9.14 -5.52 0.74
N VAL A 221 -8.08 -6.34 0.77
CA VAL A 221 -7.78 -7.37 -0.22
C VAL A 221 -7.20 -8.56 0.52
N ILE A 222 -7.77 -9.75 0.32
CA ILE A 222 -7.25 -11.01 0.84
C ILE A 222 -7.03 -11.97 -0.33
N ASP A 223 -5.77 -12.21 -0.66
CA ASP A 223 -5.36 -13.13 -1.71
C ASP A 223 -4.88 -14.45 -1.11
N GLU A 224 -5.81 -15.38 -0.94
CA GLU A 224 -5.53 -16.72 -0.39
C GLU A 224 -4.57 -17.53 -1.26
N GLU A 225 -4.44 -17.18 -2.55
CA GLU A 225 -3.54 -17.89 -3.45
C GLU A 225 -2.09 -17.55 -3.12
N LEU A 226 -1.77 -16.25 -2.98
CA LEU A 226 -0.42 -15.76 -2.73
C LEU A 226 -0.12 -15.50 -1.25
N GLY A 227 -1.14 -15.58 -0.39
CA GLY A 227 -1.04 -15.29 1.04
C GLY A 227 -0.95 -13.81 1.37
N PHE A 228 -1.42 -12.92 0.47
CA PHE A 228 -1.40 -11.49 0.74
C PHE A 228 -2.63 -11.04 1.51
N VAL A 229 -2.43 -10.06 2.39
CA VAL A 229 -3.51 -9.24 2.94
C VAL A 229 -3.14 -7.77 2.88
N VAL A 230 -4.12 -6.94 2.50
CA VAL A 230 -3.98 -5.48 2.43
C VAL A 230 -4.93 -4.85 3.42
N THR A 231 -4.42 -3.87 4.17
CA THR A 231 -5.14 -3.16 5.22
C THR A 231 -4.71 -1.71 5.24
N SER A 232 -5.58 -0.83 5.73
CA SER A 232 -5.34 0.61 5.74
C SER A 232 -5.57 1.18 7.12
N GLY A 233 -4.67 2.05 7.55
CA GLY A 233 -4.78 2.83 8.77
C GLY A 233 -4.45 4.29 8.53
N THR A 234 -4.98 5.16 9.39
CA THR A 234 -4.64 6.57 9.49
C THR A 234 -3.74 6.75 10.71
N VAL A 235 -2.46 7.02 10.48
CA VAL A 235 -1.44 7.06 11.53
C VAL A 235 -1.00 8.50 11.78
N PRO A 236 -1.28 9.10 12.95
CA PRO A 236 -0.75 10.41 13.30
C PRO A 236 0.74 10.29 13.66
N GLY A 237 1.53 11.28 13.25
CA GLY A 237 2.95 11.31 13.54
C GLY A 237 3.58 12.68 13.33
N THR A 238 4.90 12.69 13.36
CA THR A 238 5.71 13.90 13.19
C THR A 238 6.78 13.64 12.15
N VAL A 239 6.95 14.57 11.22
CA VAL A 239 8.07 14.57 10.27
C VAL A 239 9.25 15.29 10.92
N TYR A 240 10.32 14.56 11.20
CA TYR A 240 11.56 15.09 11.74
C TYR A 240 12.65 15.23 10.66
N PRO A 241 13.61 16.16 10.83
CA PRO A 241 14.87 16.08 10.12
C PRO A 241 15.61 14.81 10.53
N TYR A 242 16.24 14.11 9.59
CA TYR A 242 16.97 12.86 9.82
C TYR A 242 18.24 12.85 8.97
N GLY A 243 19.37 13.30 9.53
CA GLY A 243 20.55 13.61 8.72
C GLY A 243 20.23 14.66 7.65
N ASN A 244 20.56 14.38 6.37
CA ASN A 244 20.25 15.25 5.23
C ASN A 244 18.87 14.97 4.59
N VAL A 245 18.06 14.12 5.19
CA VAL A 245 16.70 13.76 4.75
C VAL A 245 15.69 14.05 5.86
N SER A 246 14.45 13.59 5.69
CA SER A 246 13.44 13.56 6.75
C SER A 246 12.96 12.14 7.02
N ALA A 247 12.31 11.95 8.15
CA ALA A 247 11.64 10.72 8.53
C ALA A 247 10.29 11.05 9.18
N PHE A 248 9.25 10.35 8.76
CA PHE A 248 7.98 10.35 9.46
C PHE A 248 8.05 9.31 10.58
N ILE A 249 7.82 9.75 11.81
CA ILE A 249 7.78 8.87 12.99
C ILE A 249 6.35 8.91 13.52
N PRO A 250 5.64 7.76 13.61
CA PRO A 250 4.34 7.67 14.26
C PRO A 250 4.39 8.13 15.72
N ASN A 251 3.33 8.79 16.21
CA ASN A 251 3.25 9.28 17.59
C ASN A 251 3.30 8.14 18.62
N ALA A 252 2.84 6.94 18.24
CA ALA A 252 2.89 5.75 19.10
C ALA A 252 4.32 5.24 19.34
N MET A 253 5.28 5.58 18.47
CA MET A 253 6.67 5.16 18.59
C MET A 253 7.46 6.13 19.49
N THR A 254 7.06 6.27 20.75
CA THR A 254 7.57 7.26 21.71
C THR A 254 9.09 7.23 21.87
N SER A 255 9.70 6.05 22.02
CA SER A 255 11.16 5.92 22.12
C SER A 255 11.90 6.47 20.88
N ALA A 256 11.32 6.31 19.69
CA ALA A 256 11.90 6.84 18.46
C ALA A 256 11.73 8.37 18.36
N GLN A 257 10.58 8.89 18.80
CA GLN A 257 10.32 10.33 18.90
C GLN A 257 11.34 11.01 19.83
N GLU A 258 11.50 10.48 21.04
CA GLU A 258 12.43 11.00 22.05
C GLU A 258 13.88 10.99 21.56
N ALA A 259 14.33 9.89 20.94
CA ALA A 259 15.66 9.80 20.36
C ALA A 259 15.89 10.87 19.27
N GLN A 260 14.86 11.13 18.46
CA GLN A 260 14.94 12.11 17.38
C GLN A 260 14.93 13.56 17.90
N GLU A 261 14.19 13.84 18.96
CA GLU A 261 14.19 15.14 19.63
C GLU A 261 15.54 15.48 20.26
N VAL A 262 16.18 14.51 20.92
CA VAL A 262 17.53 14.67 21.47
C VAL A 262 18.51 15.06 20.36
N TRP A 263 18.52 14.29 19.27
CA TRP A 263 19.39 14.58 18.13
C TRP A 263 19.09 15.94 17.50
N PHE A 264 17.82 16.31 17.36
CA PHE A 264 17.42 17.59 16.80
C PHE A 264 17.97 18.76 17.62
N GLU A 265 17.82 18.74 18.95
CA GLU A 265 18.33 19.80 19.82
C GLU A 265 19.87 19.84 19.84
N GLU A 266 20.54 18.68 19.77
CA GLU A 266 22.00 18.61 19.60
C GLU A 266 22.46 19.28 18.31
N MET A 267 21.88 18.91 17.16
CA MET A 267 22.25 19.48 15.86
C MET A 267 21.92 20.98 15.76
N LYS A 268 20.81 21.39 16.35
CA LYS A 268 20.39 22.79 16.43
C LYS A 268 21.38 23.63 17.26
N ALA A 269 21.88 23.09 18.37
CA ALA A 269 22.89 23.74 19.19
C ALA A 269 24.25 23.84 18.46
N LEU A 270 24.60 22.82 17.66
CA LEU A 270 25.82 22.83 16.84
C LEU A 270 25.74 23.84 15.68
N GLY A 271 24.56 24.04 15.09
CA GLY A 271 24.35 25.01 14.00
C GLY A 271 25.13 24.68 12.73
N THR A 272 25.53 23.42 12.54
CA THR A 272 26.39 22.98 11.43
C THR A 272 25.63 22.67 10.15
N MET A 273 24.30 22.55 10.22
CA MET A 273 23.46 22.25 9.07
C MET A 273 22.05 22.87 9.19
N PRO A 274 21.35 23.08 8.06
CA PRO A 274 19.94 23.40 8.08
C PRO A 274 19.14 22.22 8.64
N LEU A 275 18.15 22.51 9.48
CA LEU A 275 17.24 21.52 10.04
C LEU A 275 15.81 21.84 9.61
N LEU A 276 15.09 20.83 9.13
CA LEU A 276 13.64 20.90 8.98
C LEU A 276 13.02 21.05 10.37
N SER A 277 12.07 21.97 10.53
CA SER A 277 11.30 22.06 11.78
C SER A 277 10.41 20.82 11.91
N PRO A 278 10.44 20.10 13.05
CA PRO A 278 9.48 19.04 13.31
C PRO A 278 8.05 19.55 13.10
N THR A 279 7.28 18.84 12.29
CA THR A 279 5.91 19.23 11.92
C THR A 279 5.01 18.00 11.95
N GLY A 280 3.81 18.15 12.53
CA GLY A 280 2.81 17.09 12.55
C GLY A 280 2.33 16.72 11.15
N ALA A 281 2.10 15.43 10.93
CA ALA A 281 1.58 14.88 9.68
C ALA A 281 0.69 13.67 9.97
N THR A 282 -0.08 13.27 8.97
CA THR A 282 -0.87 12.04 9.03
C THR A 282 -0.47 11.13 7.89
N GLY A 283 -0.08 9.89 8.21
CA GLY A 283 0.18 8.85 7.24
C GLY A 283 -1.10 8.09 6.90
N ASP A 284 -1.50 8.10 5.63
CA ASP A 284 -2.54 7.19 5.10
C ASP A 284 -1.86 5.95 4.50
N THR A 285 -2.15 4.78 5.06
CA THR A 285 -1.44 3.54 4.72
C THR A 285 -2.27 2.59 3.87
N LEU A 286 -1.60 1.84 2.98
CA LEU A 286 -2.08 0.58 2.43
C LEU A 286 -1.01 -0.48 2.69
N GLU A 287 -0.96 -0.95 3.93
CA GLU A 287 0.03 -1.95 4.33
C GLU A 287 -0.29 -3.30 3.70
N VAL A 288 0.76 -3.95 3.20
CA VAL A 288 0.66 -5.24 2.52
C VAL A 288 1.46 -6.25 3.30
N LEU A 289 0.81 -7.30 3.79
CA LEU A 289 1.45 -8.40 4.51
C LEU A 289 1.37 -9.65 3.64
N GLN A 290 2.42 -10.48 3.68
CA GLN A 290 2.41 -11.82 3.09
C GLN A 290 2.59 -12.85 4.19
N TYR A 291 1.72 -13.86 4.24
CA TYR A 291 1.71 -14.86 5.31
C TYR A 291 1.46 -16.26 4.76
N TYR A 292 2.37 -17.17 5.08
CA TYR A 292 2.29 -18.60 4.78
C TYR A 292 3.25 -19.37 5.69
N ASN A 293 3.09 -20.70 5.76
CA ASN A 293 3.82 -21.55 6.71
C ASN A 293 3.63 -21.12 8.18
N ASP A 294 2.47 -20.55 8.50
CA ASP A 294 2.15 -20.01 9.83
C ASP A 294 3.14 -18.94 10.32
N GLU A 295 3.73 -18.20 9.38
CA GLU A 295 4.69 -17.12 9.62
C GLU A 295 4.44 -15.94 8.68
N LEU A 296 4.77 -14.74 9.14
CA LEU A 296 4.88 -13.55 8.32
C LEU A 296 6.14 -13.61 7.46
N GLN A 297 5.97 -13.41 6.16
CA GLN A 297 6.98 -13.60 5.12
C GLN A 297 7.36 -12.29 4.44
N ALA A 298 6.45 -11.31 4.42
CA ALA A 298 6.75 -9.96 4.01
C ALA A 298 5.85 -8.96 4.73
N MET A 299 6.40 -7.77 4.97
CA MET A 299 5.71 -6.60 5.47
C MET A 299 6.05 -5.42 4.57
N GLN A 300 5.03 -4.76 4.03
CA GLN A 300 5.19 -3.52 3.28
C GLN A 300 4.46 -2.41 4.00
N ILE A 301 5.21 -1.42 4.48
CA ILE A 301 4.64 -0.19 5.01
C ILE A 301 4.51 0.76 3.84
N ASN A 302 3.31 0.90 3.30
CA ASN A 302 3.07 1.82 2.19
C ASN A 302 2.25 2.99 2.68
N VAL A 303 2.92 4.06 3.07
CA VAL A 303 2.31 5.26 3.61
C VAL A 303 2.30 6.39 2.57
N TYR A 304 1.33 7.29 2.68
CA TYR A 304 1.32 8.57 1.98
C TYR A 304 1.12 9.66 3.03
N LEU A 305 2.03 10.63 3.09
CA LEU A 305 1.99 11.69 4.08
C LEU A 305 1.04 12.80 3.63
N SER A 306 0.25 13.24 4.58
CA SER A 306 -0.74 14.29 4.41
C SER A 306 -0.70 15.26 5.58
N GLY A 307 -1.56 16.29 5.55
CA GLY A 307 -1.64 17.26 6.63
C GLY A 307 -1.93 16.60 7.98
N PRO A 308 -1.57 17.25 9.10
CA PRO A 308 -1.93 16.76 10.43
C PRO A 308 -3.46 16.67 10.57
N ASP A 309 -3.91 15.74 11.40
CA ASP A 309 -5.32 15.50 11.74
C ASP A 309 -6.24 15.16 10.57
N MET A 310 -5.67 14.70 9.44
CA MET A 310 -6.45 14.21 8.32
C MET A 310 -7.14 12.89 8.65
N THR A 311 -8.32 12.69 8.08
CA THR A 311 -9.08 11.43 8.15
C THR A 311 -9.21 10.81 6.78
N SER A 312 -9.46 9.51 6.71
CA SER A 312 -9.72 8.84 5.45
C SER A 312 -11.07 9.26 4.87
N PRO A 313 -11.18 9.56 3.56
CA PRO A 313 -12.47 9.78 2.90
C PRO A 313 -13.26 8.48 2.63
N TRP A 314 -12.74 7.34 3.10
CA TRP A 314 -13.33 6.01 2.95
C TRP A 314 -14.05 5.51 4.21
N LEU A 315 -14.19 6.36 5.23
CA LEU A 315 -14.81 6.08 6.53
C LEU A 315 -15.99 7.03 6.81
#